data_AF-A0A7J9VGU0-F1
#
_entry.id   AF-A0A7J9VGU0-F1
#
_cell.length_a   1.000
_cell.length_b   1.000
_cell.length_c   1.000
_cell.angle_alpha   90.00
_cell.angle_beta   90.00
_cell.angle_gamma   90.00
#
_symmetry.space_group_name_H-M   'P 1'
#
loop_
_entity.id
_entity.type
_entity.pdbx_description
1 polymer ?
#
loop_
_entity_poly.entity_id
_entity_poly.type
_entity_poly.pdbx_seq_one_letter_code
_entity_poly.pdbx_strand_id
1 'polypeptide(L)'
;MDDATARRVLGIGSYATREQARAAYKRRAKMIHPDRHAHTSAAAQRDAERAMAELNEAWHALRESATRTRSTEDDIAVRRPRERGCEICGYRPAVWIDIRALTGLIIVHSSDRYAATLCKNCGTAIWRDVQARTLTLGWWGIPALFVNLAVLVNNRTYGAALRELAPPQARVGSSPAPMSEPMPLTKPVTVRVLPWVATVSVVLIIALLVVAAVRAQG
;
A
#
# COMPACT_ATOMS: atom_id res chain seq x y z
N MET A 1 -18.86 -15.32 -10.13
CA MET A 1 -18.97 -15.09 -8.68
C MET A 1 -20.33 -14.52 -8.27
N ASP A 2 -20.91 -14.94 -7.13
CA ASP A 2 -22.11 -14.30 -6.56
C ASP A 2 -21.79 -12.96 -5.85
N ASP A 3 -22.80 -12.13 -5.62
CA ASP A 3 -22.67 -10.77 -5.07
C ASP A 3 -22.12 -10.76 -3.62
N ALA A 4 -22.52 -11.72 -2.78
CA ALA A 4 -22.08 -11.82 -1.39
C ALA A 4 -20.61 -12.27 -1.28
N THR A 5 -20.20 -13.22 -2.11
CA THR A 5 -18.84 -13.71 -2.25
C THR A 5 -17.94 -12.59 -2.79
N ALA A 6 -18.39 -11.85 -3.80
CA ALA A 6 -17.64 -10.72 -4.35
C ALA A 6 -17.39 -9.61 -3.31
N ARG A 7 -18.40 -9.26 -2.50
CA ARG A 7 -18.20 -8.29 -1.40
C ARG A 7 -17.24 -8.81 -0.33
N ARG A 8 -17.26 -10.11 -0.04
CA ARG A 8 -16.31 -10.75 0.90
C ARG A 8 -14.88 -10.69 0.39
N VAL A 9 -14.63 -10.97 -0.90
CA VAL A 9 -13.30 -10.88 -1.54
C VAL A 9 -12.75 -9.44 -1.48
N LEU A 10 -13.60 -8.44 -1.69
CA LEU A 10 -13.24 -7.02 -1.54
C LEU A 10 -13.06 -6.58 -0.08
N GLY A 11 -13.51 -7.38 0.89
CA GLY A 11 -13.51 -7.04 2.31
C GLY A 11 -14.45 -5.88 2.65
N ILE A 12 -15.58 -5.77 1.95
CA ILE A 12 -16.60 -4.73 2.15
C ILE A 12 -17.89 -5.31 2.74
N GLY A 13 -18.64 -4.50 3.48
CA GLY A 13 -19.92 -4.91 4.05
C GLY A 13 -20.98 -5.20 2.99
N SER A 14 -22.01 -5.98 3.34
CA SER A 14 -23.11 -6.35 2.44
C SER A 14 -23.84 -5.16 1.82
N TYR A 15 -23.83 -4.01 2.49
CA TYR A 15 -24.49 -2.76 2.10
C TYR A 15 -23.53 -1.71 1.50
N ALA A 16 -22.27 -2.08 1.20
CA ALA A 16 -21.30 -1.12 0.68
C ALA A 16 -21.69 -0.60 -0.71
N THR A 17 -21.57 0.71 -0.91
CA THR A 17 -21.92 1.36 -2.17
C THR A 17 -20.93 0.98 -3.29
N ARG A 18 -21.32 1.22 -4.55
CA ARG A 18 -20.45 0.97 -5.71
C ARG A 18 -19.14 1.77 -5.64
N GLU A 19 -19.20 3.00 -5.14
CA GLU A 19 -18.01 3.83 -4.97
C GLU A 19 -17.07 3.27 -3.89
N GLN A 20 -17.63 2.82 -2.77
CA GLN A 20 -16.88 2.15 -1.71
C GLN A 20 -16.26 0.83 -2.21
N ALA A 21 -17.00 0.06 -3.01
CA ALA A 21 -16.48 -1.15 -3.66
C ALA A 21 -15.32 -0.81 -4.61
N ARG A 22 -15.43 0.26 -5.41
CA ARG A 22 -14.36 0.74 -6.30
C ARG A 22 -13.13 1.19 -5.51
N ALA A 23 -13.33 1.90 -4.41
CA ALA A 23 -12.26 2.35 -3.53
C ALA A 23 -11.55 1.17 -2.85
N ALA A 24 -12.31 0.18 -2.39
CA ALA A 24 -11.77 -1.06 -1.82
C ALA A 24 -10.95 -1.86 -2.83
N TYR A 25 -11.48 -2.03 -4.05
CA TYR A 25 -10.77 -2.65 -5.17
C TYR A 25 -9.44 -1.96 -5.43
N LYS A 26 -9.45 -0.63 -5.65
CA LYS A 26 -8.23 0.15 -5.92
C LYS A 26 -7.20 0.01 -4.79
N ARG A 27 -7.64 0.12 -3.53
CA ARG A 27 -6.77 -0.01 -2.35
C ARG A 27 -6.11 -1.39 -2.31
N ARG A 28 -6.89 -2.45 -2.49
CA ARG A 28 -6.42 -3.84 -2.40
C ARG A 28 -5.53 -4.21 -3.58
N ALA A 29 -5.94 -3.88 -4.81
CA ALA A 29 -5.16 -4.10 -6.03
C ALA A 29 -3.77 -3.49 -5.94
N LYS A 30 -3.67 -2.28 -5.37
CA LYS A 30 -2.40 -1.60 -5.15
C LYS A 30 -1.44 -2.36 -4.23
N MET A 31 -1.95 -3.11 -3.26
CA MET A 31 -1.14 -3.86 -2.30
C MET A 31 -0.68 -5.21 -2.84
N ILE A 32 -1.51 -5.87 -3.67
CA ILE A 32 -1.25 -7.24 -4.18
C ILE A 32 -0.76 -7.28 -5.63
N HIS A 33 -0.54 -6.13 -6.28
CA HIS A 33 -0.23 -6.06 -7.71
C HIS A 33 0.92 -6.99 -8.13
N PRO A 34 0.79 -7.78 -9.23
CA PRO A 34 1.81 -8.73 -9.68
C PRO A 34 3.21 -8.12 -9.85
N ASP A 35 3.31 -6.88 -10.35
CA ASP A 35 4.59 -6.17 -10.50
C ASP A 35 5.40 -6.07 -9.20
N ARG A 36 4.73 -6.03 -8.03
CA ARG A 36 5.41 -6.03 -6.72
C ARG A 36 6.12 -7.36 -6.43
N HIS A 37 5.67 -8.42 -7.08
CA HIS A 37 6.15 -9.78 -6.97
C HIS A 37 7.02 -10.22 -8.16
N ALA A 38 7.26 -9.35 -9.13
CA ALA A 38 8.04 -9.65 -10.34
C ALA A 38 9.46 -10.17 -10.06
N HIS A 39 10.03 -9.88 -8.89
CA HIS A 39 11.36 -10.34 -8.47
C HIS A 39 11.33 -11.39 -7.35
N THR A 40 10.18 -12.04 -7.11
CA THR A 40 9.99 -13.05 -6.06
C THR A 40 9.98 -14.48 -6.63
N SER A 41 9.81 -15.49 -5.79
CA SER A 41 9.74 -16.88 -6.27
C SER A 41 8.56 -17.08 -7.23
N ALA A 42 8.69 -18.04 -8.14
CA ALA A 42 7.63 -18.37 -9.09
C ALA A 42 6.31 -18.76 -8.40
N ALA A 43 6.36 -19.36 -7.20
CA ALA A 43 5.18 -19.65 -6.39
C ALA A 43 4.49 -18.37 -5.91
N ALA A 44 5.26 -17.40 -5.39
CA ALA A 44 4.72 -16.13 -4.92
C ALA A 44 4.15 -15.27 -6.08
N GLN A 45 4.74 -15.36 -7.27
CA GLN A 45 4.23 -14.71 -8.49
C GLN A 45 2.86 -15.28 -8.89
N ARG A 46 2.75 -16.61 -9.01
CA ARG A 46 1.47 -17.27 -9.32
C ARG A 46 0.40 -16.99 -8.28
N ASP A 47 0.78 -16.89 -7.01
CA ASP A 47 -0.13 -16.52 -5.93
C ASP A 47 -0.63 -15.07 -6.08
N ALA A 48 0.25 -14.13 -6.41
CA ALA A 48 -0.13 -12.74 -6.67
C ALA A 48 -1.01 -12.59 -7.92
N GLU A 49 -0.73 -13.36 -8.98
CA GLU A 49 -1.55 -13.39 -10.19
C GLU A 49 -2.94 -13.95 -9.91
N ARG A 50 -3.05 -15.09 -9.20
CA ARG A 50 -4.34 -15.66 -8.78
C ARG A 50 -5.12 -14.69 -7.89
N ALA A 51 -4.45 -14.11 -6.90
CA ALA A 51 -5.01 -13.10 -6.00
C ALA A 51 -5.58 -11.90 -6.77
N MET A 52 -4.84 -11.42 -7.77
CA MET A 52 -5.28 -10.31 -8.61
C MET A 52 -6.45 -10.71 -9.52
N ALA A 53 -6.41 -11.91 -10.11
CA ALA A 53 -7.49 -12.42 -10.94
C ALA A 53 -8.80 -12.57 -10.16
N GLU A 54 -8.75 -13.13 -8.94
CA GLU A 54 -9.90 -13.26 -8.04
C GLU A 54 -10.46 -11.88 -7.65
N LEU A 55 -9.59 -10.92 -7.34
CA LEU A 55 -9.97 -9.54 -7.03
C LEU A 55 -10.66 -8.86 -8.23
N ASN A 56 -10.18 -9.10 -9.45
CA ASN A 56 -10.76 -8.58 -10.68
C ASN A 56 -12.14 -9.20 -10.94
N GLU A 57 -12.29 -10.52 -10.79
CA GLU A 57 -13.58 -11.21 -10.95
C GLU A 57 -14.62 -10.65 -9.97
N ALA A 58 -14.25 -10.47 -8.71
CA ALA A 58 -15.12 -9.88 -7.69
C ALA A 58 -15.58 -8.45 -8.06
N TRP A 59 -14.65 -7.62 -8.54
CA TRP A 59 -14.99 -6.26 -8.98
C TRP A 59 -15.92 -6.27 -10.21
N HIS A 60 -15.67 -7.15 -11.18
CA HIS A 60 -16.51 -7.26 -12.37
C HIS A 60 -17.93 -7.73 -12.03
N ALA A 61 -18.07 -8.74 -11.15
CA ALA A 61 -19.35 -9.24 -10.68
C ALA A 61 -20.20 -8.13 -10.01
N LEU A 62 -19.59 -7.33 -9.12
CA LEU A 62 -20.26 -6.22 -8.44
C LEU A 62 -20.58 -5.05 -9.38
N ARG A 63 -19.72 -4.80 -10.37
CA ARG A 63 -19.96 -3.76 -11.38
C ARG A 63 -21.16 -4.13 -12.26
N GLU A 64 -21.30 -5.40 -12.61
CA GLU A 64 -22.41 -5.89 -13.43
C GLU A 64 -23.72 -5.95 -12.64
N SER A 65 -23.71 -6.41 -11.39
CA SER A 65 -24.89 -6.44 -10.51
C SER A 65 -25.45 -5.03 -10.27
N ALA A 66 -24.58 -4.05 -10.05
CA ALA A 66 -24.97 -2.65 -9.87
C ALA A 66 -25.53 -1.98 -11.14
N THR A 67 -25.27 -2.53 -12.33
CA THR A 67 -25.83 -2.02 -13.59
C THR A 67 -27.30 -2.43 -13.76
N ARG A 68 -27.75 -3.46 -13.03
CA ARG A 68 -29.12 -4.01 -13.05
C ARG A 68 -30.08 -3.36 -12.04
N THR A 69 -29.58 -2.66 -11.03
CA THR A 69 -30.40 -2.06 -9.96
C THR A 69 -30.02 -0.59 -9.80
N ARG A 70 -30.84 0.31 -10.36
CA ARG A 70 -30.69 1.77 -10.15
C ARG A 70 -31.53 2.18 -8.94
N SER A 71 -30.90 2.49 -7.79
CA SER A 71 -31.40 3.51 -6.86
C SER A 71 -30.45 3.82 -5.70
N THR A 72 -30.32 5.14 -5.48
CA THR A 72 -30.22 5.94 -4.24
C THR A 72 -29.25 5.55 -3.11
N GLU A 73 -28.31 6.48 -2.91
CA GLU A 73 -27.76 6.96 -1.63
C GLU A 73 -28.55 6.52 -0.38
N ASP A 74 -27.87 5.88 0.57
CA ASP A 74 -27.90 6.32 1.97
C ASP A 74 -26.73 5.74 2.78
N ASP A 75 -26.29 6.52 3.77
CA ASP A 75 -25.08 6.34 4.57
C ASP A 75 -25.11 5.10 5.48
N ILE A 76 -24.06 4.26 5.41
CA ILE A 76 -23.65 3.38 6.51
C ILE A 76 -22.12 3.40 6.62
N ALA A 77 -21.64 3.79 7.80
CA ALA A 77 -20.22 3.80 8.16
C ALA A 77 -19.55 2.47 7.80
N VAL A 78 -18.45 2.55 7.05
CA VAL A 78 -17.59 1.41 6.72
C VAL A 78 -17.14 0.73 8.00
N ARG A 79 -17.85 -0.33 8.38
CA ARG A 79 -17.46 -1.21 9.49
C ARG A 79 -16.18 -1.90 9.01
N ARG A 80 -15.02 -1.42 9.45
CA ARG A 80 -13.73 -2.12 9.23
C ARG A 80 -13.98 -3.58 9.59
N PRO A 81 -13.79 -4.55 8.68
CA PRO A 81 -13.95 -5.95 9.02
C PRO A 81 -13.10 -6.20 10.26
N ARG A 82 -13.71 -6.63 11.36
CA ARG A 82 -13.01 -7.09 12.57
C ARG A 82 -12.35 -8.44 12.26
N GLU A 83 -11.62 -8.52 11.17
CA GLU A 83 -10.75 -9.63 10.87
C GLU A 83 -9.47 -9.40 11.64
N ARG A 84 -9.29 -10.12 12.74
CA ARG A 84 -8.08 -10.00 13.57
C ARG A 84 -6.85 -10.65 12.91
N GLY A 85 -6.83 -10.77 11.57
CA GLY A 85 -5.77 -11.38 10.77
C GLY A 85 -5.34 -10.45 9.63
N CYS A 86 -4.22 -10.75 8.98
CA CYS A 86 -3.70 -9.93 7.90
C CYS A 86 -4.67 -9.87 6.71
N GLU A 87 -5.00 -8.68 6.23
CA GLU A 87 -5.87 -8.49 5.07
C GLU A 87 -5.32 -9.12 3.79
N ILE A 88 -4.02 -9.40 3.70
CA ILE A 88 -3.37 -9.96 2.50
C ILE A 88 -3.26 -11.49 2.56
N CYS A 89 -2.81 -12.05 3.68
CA CYS A 89 -2.55 -13.49 3.81
C CYS A 89 -3.34 -14.20 4.91
N GLY A 90 -4.10 -13.46 5.73
CA GLY A 90 -4.95 -14.02 6.78
C GLY A 90 -4.23 -14.45 8.06
N TYR A 91 -2.90 -14.30 8.15
CA TYR A 91 -2.10 -14.70 9.31
C TYR A 91 -2.17 -13.71 10.49
N ARG A 92 -1.93 -14.22 11.70
CA ARG A 92 -1.80 -13.47 12.97
C ARG A 92 -0.39 -13.60 13.56
N PRO A 93 0.04 -12.65 14.42
CA PRO A 93 -0.64 -11.39 14.77
C PRO A 93 -0.60 -10.38 13.62
N ALA A 94 -1.58 -9.47 13.59
CA ALA A 94 -1.69 -8.40 12.60
C ALA A 94 -2.05 -7.07 13.26
N VAL A 95 -1.51 -5.97 12.73
CA VAL A 95 -1.67 -4.61 13.26
C VAL A 95 -2.21 -3.68 12.17
N TRP A 96 -3.05 -2.76 12.56
CA TRP A 96 -3.52 -1.69 11.68
C TRP A 96 -2.37 -0.72 11.38
N ILE A 97 -2.06 -0.52 10.10
CA ILE A 97 -1.10 0.48 9.66
C ILE A 97 -1.77 1.47 8.70
N ASP A 98 -1.35 2.74 8.73
CA ASP A 98 -1.71 3.78 7.74
C ASP A 98 -0.44 4.49 7.29
N ILE A 99 0.24 3.89 6.31
CA ILE A 99 1.47 4.45 5.74
C ILE A 99 1.15 5.23 4.47
N ARG A 100 1.95 6.25 4.17
CA ARG A 100 1.75 7.09 2.99
C ARG A 100 2.96 7.03 2.06
N ALA A 101 2.72 7.01 0.77
CA ALA A 101 3.76 7.24 -0.24
C ALA A 101 3.59 8.64 -0.82
N LEU A 102 4.68 9.40 -0.86
CA LEU A 102 4.69 10.71 -1.49
C LEU A 102 5.40 10.63 -2.85
N THR A 103 4.79 11.23 -3.87
CA THR A 103 5.41 11.45 -5.18
C THR A 103 5.46 12.96 -5.39
N GLY A 104 6.66 13.53 -5.37
CA GLY A 104 6.91 14.94 -5.67
C GLY A 104 6.96 15.14 -7.17
N LEU A 105 6.14 16.06 -7.66
CA LEU A 105 6.33 16.73 -8.96
C LEU A 105 6.87 18.13 -8.65
N ILE A 106 7.44 18.81 -9.65
CA ILE A 106 8.16 20.09 -9.43
C ILE A 106 7.30 21.12 -8.66
N ILE A 107 6.01 21.22 -8.98
CA ILE A 107 5.09 22.19 -8.39
C ILE A 107 4.08 21.54 -7.43
N VAL A 108 3.63 20.32 -7.74
CA VAL A 108 2.57 19.62 -7.00
C VAL A 108 3.07 18.31 -6.42
N HIS A 109 2.38 17.73 -5.46
CA HIS A 109 2.71 16.39 -4.98
C HIS A 109 1.46 15.51 -4.96
N SER A 110 1.64 14.22 -5.16
CA SER A 110 0.60 13.22 -4.95
C SER A 110 0.91 12.42 -3.68
N SER A 111 -0.09 12.28 -2.80
CA SER A 111 0.00 11.48 -1.59
C SER A 111 -0.92 10.28 -1.69
N ASP A 112 -0.30 9.11 -1.75
CA ASP A 112 -0.93 7.81 -1.78
C ASP A 112 -1.05 7.25 -0.35
N ARG A 113 -2.23 6.75 0.05
CA ARG A 113 -2.41 6.11 1.36
C ARG A 113 -2.50 4.59 1.25
N TYR A 114 -1.91 3.89 2.20
CA TYR A 114 -1.92 2.43 2.34
C TYR A 114 -2.37 2.09 3.76
N ALA A 115 -3.68 1.98 3.92
CA ALA A 115 -4.33 1.71 5.20
C ALA A 115 -4.88 0.29 5.21
N ALA A 116 -4.31 -0.59 6.03
CA ALA A 116 -4.69 -2.00 6.13
C ALA A 116 -4.21 -2.65 7.45
N THR A 117 -4.86 -3.74 7.86
CA THR A 117 -4.41 -4.62 8.96
C THR A 117 -3.44 -5.67 8.41
N LEU A 118 -2.16 -5.60 8.77
CA LEU A 118 -1.12 -6.45 8.18
C LEU A 118 -0.30 -7.20 9.24
N CYS A 119 0.14 -8.43 8.91
CA CYS A 119 1.12 -9.16 9.71
C CYS A 119 2.53 -8.61 9.49
N LYS A 120 3.49 -9.09 10.30
CA LYS A 120 4.91 -8.67 10.22
C LYS A 120 5.48 -8.71 8.80
N ASN A 121 5.34 -9.84 8.09
CA ASN A 121 5.96 -10.03 6.78
C ASN A 121 5.33 -9.14 5.71
N CYS A 122 4.00 -9.23 5.56
CA CYS A 122 3.24 -8.42 4.60
C CYS A 122 3.42 -6.92 4.84
N GLY A 123 3.32 -6.48 6.10
CA GLY A 123 3.50 -5.08 6.47
C GLY A 123 4.92 -4.60 6.22
N THR A 124 5.95 -5.40 6.56
CA THR A 124 7.36 -5.01 6.34
C THR A 124 7.70 -4.92 4.86
N ALA A 125 7.23 -5.86 4.05
CA ALA A 125 7.44 -5.84 2.61
C ALA A 125 6.84 -4.58 1.97
N ILE A 126 5.57 -4.28 2.30
CA ILE A 126 4.87 -3.07 1.82
C ILE A 126 5.56 -1.79 2.33
N TRP A 127 5.94 -1.74 3.61
CA TRP A 127 6.62 -0.59 4.20
C TRP A 127 7.96 -0.30 3.52
N ARG A 128 8.77 -1.33 3.25
CA ARG A 128 10.07 -1.20 2.55
C ARG A 128 9.90 -0.63 1.15
N ASP A 129 8.90 -1.10 0.41
CA ASP A 129 8.63 -0.63 -0.95
C ASP A 129 8.07 0.80 -0.97
N VAL A 130 7.15 1.12 -0.06
CA VAL A 130 6.60 2.47 0.08
C VAL A 130 7.70 3.45 0.47
N GLN A 131 8.58 3.11 1.41
CA GLN A 131 9.72 3.94 1.77
C GLN A 131 10.71 4.13 0.61
N ALA A 132 11.04 3.05 -0.10
CA ALA A 132 11.94 3.13 -1.26
C ALA A 132 11.37 4.05 -2.35
N ARG A 133 10.08 3.92 -2.67
CA ARG A 133 9.38 4.78 -3.64
C ARG A 133 9.38 6.24 -3.19
N THR A 134 9.06 6.48 -1.91
CA THR A 134 8.98 7.82 -1.31
C THR A 134 10.34 8.52 -1.29
N LEU A 135 11.42 7.80 -0.99
CA LEU A 135 12.80 8.30 -1.07
C LEU A 135 13.34 8.44 -2.49
N THR A 136 12.69 7.84 -3.48
CA THR A 136 13.10 7.99 -4.89
C THR A 136 12.35 9.13 -5.57
N LEU A 137 11.05 9.26 -5.27
CA LEU A 137 10.15 10.16 -6.00
C LEU A 137 9.70 11.38 -5.19
N GLY A 138 9.91 11.42 -3.87
CA GLY A 138 9.37 12.48 -3.02
C GLY A 138 10.10 13.82 -3.11
N TRP A 139 11.31 13.84 -3.67
CA TRP A 139 12.22 14.99 -3.56
C TRP A 139 12.14 16.01 -4.69
N TRP A 140 11.44 15.71 -5.78
CA TRP A 140 11.55 16.48 -7.03
C TRP A 140 10.80 17.81 -7.04
N GLY A 141 10.17 18.22 -5.94
CA GLY A 141 9.46 19.50 -5.81
C GLY A 141 9.76 20.21 -4.50
N ILE A 142 9.73 21.55 -4.50
CA ILE A 142 10.10 22.35 -3.31
C ILE A 142 9.10 22.12 -2.16
N PRO A 143 7.77 22.24 -2.33
CA PRO A 143 6.83 21.90 -1.27
C PRO A 143 6.90 20.41 -0.90
N ALA A 144 7.17 19.57 -1.90
CA ALA A 144 7.27 18.13 -1.72
C ALA A 144 8.44 17.75 -0.80
N LEU A 145 9.56 18.48 -0.80
CA LEU A 145 10.70 18.21 0.09
C LEU A 145 10.28 18.20 1.57
N PHE A 146 9.55 19.22 2.02
CA PHE A 146 9.11 19.33 3.42
C PHE A 146 8.03 18.30 3.76
N VAL A 147 7.05 18.12 2.88
CA VAL A 147 6.00 17.10 3.06
C VAL A 147 6.60 15.70 3.09
N ASN A 148 7.63 15.44 2.28
CA ASN A 148 8.31 14.15 2.22
C ASN A 148 8.96 13.82 3.57
N LEU A 149 9.66 14.78 4.18
CA LEU A 149 10.26 14.58 5.50
C LEU A 149 9.22 14.23 6.56
N ALA A 150 8.10 14.96 6.60
CA ALA A 150 7.01 14.68 7.54
C ALA A 150 6.41 13.27 7.32
N VAL A 151 6.19 12.88 6.06
CA VAL A 151 5.70 11.54 5.69
C VAL A 151 6.68 10.44 6.12
N LEU A 152 7.99 10.62 5.85
CA LEU A 152 9.03 9.66 6.23
C LEU A 152 9.09 9.47 7.75
N VAL A 153 8.94 10.55 8.53
CA VAL A 153 8.90 10.48 10.00
C VAL A 153 7.64 9.72 10.47
N ASN A 154 6.46 10.07 9.98
CA ASN A 154 5.23 9.39 10.35
C ASN A 154 5.25 7.90 9.96
N ASN A 155 5.80 7.55 8.79
CA ASN A 155 5.92 6.15 8.38
C ASN A 155 6.86 5.33 9.29
N ARG A 156 7.81 5.96 10.01
CA ARG A 156 8.73 5.24 10.91
C ARG A 156 8.03 4.62 12.12
N THR A 157 6.96 5.25 12.63
CA THR A 157 6.21 4.71 13.78
C THR A 157 5.54 3.39 13.44
N TYR A 158 4.88 3.31 12.28
CA TYR A 158 4.33 2.06 11.76
C TYR A 158 5.41 1.02 11.44
N GLY A 159 6.57 1.45 10.95
CA GLY A 159 7.73 0.58 10.76
C GLY A 159 8.24 -0.02 12.08
N ALA A 160 8.23 0.75 13.17
CA ALA A 160 8.57 0.27 14.51
C ALA A 160 7.55 -0.74 15.02
N ALA A 161 6.26 -0.41 14.95
CA ALA A 161 5.17 -1.31 15.34
C ALA A 161 5.28 -2.67 14.61
N LEU A 162 5.55 -2.67 13.30
CA LEU A 162 5.71 -3.91 12.52
C LEU A 162 6.93 -4.75 12.95
N ARG A 163 8.02 -4.13 13.41
CA ARG A 163 9.21 -4.86 13.87
C ARG A 163 8.97 -5.61 15.17
N GLU A 164 8.17 -5.02 16.07
CA GLU A 164 7.81 -5.57 17.37
C GLU A 164 6.84 -6.76 17.27
N LEU A 165 6.06 -6.86 16.20
CA LEU A 165 5.18 -8.01 15.99
C LEU A 165 5.98 -9.32 15.94
N ALA A 166 5.39 -10.39 16.50
CA ALA A 166 5.88 -11.74 16.28
C ALA A 166 5.77 -12.13 14.79
N PRO A 167 6.61 -13.07 14.29
CA PRO A 167 6.44 -13.66 12.97
C PRO A 167 5.02 -14.23 12.76
N PRO A 168 4.52 -14.35 11.53
CA PRO A 168 3.19 -14.90 11.26
C PRO A 168 3.10 -16.36 11.74
N GLN A 169 2.21 -16.65 12.69
CA GLN A 169 2.10 -17.95 13.37
C GLN A 169 0.99 -18.83 12.80
N ALA A 170 -0.23 -18.29 12.69
CA ALA A 170 -1.41 -19.05 12.29
C ALA A 170 -2.36 -18.20 11.45
N ARG A 171 -3.01 -18.86 10.48
CA ARG A 171 -4.08 -18.27 9.66
C ARG A 171 -5.41 -18.32 10.39
N VAL A 172 -6.21 -17.27 10.22
CA VAL A 172 -7.61 -17.28 10.66
C VAL A 172 -8.40 -18.15 9.68
N GLY A 173 -8.96 -19.27 10.16
CA GLY A 173 -9.62 -20.30 9.33
C GLY A 173 -10.79 -19.83 8.45
N SER A 174 -11.23 -18.58 8.58
CA SER A 174 -12.29 -17.95 7.76
C SER A 174 -11.88 -16.63 7.08
N SER A 175 -10.59 -16.28 7.06
CA SER A 175 -10.17 -15.01 6.43
C SER A 175 -10.20 -15.12 4.89
N PRO A 176 -10.93 -14.25 4.17
CA PRO A 176 -10.92 -14.13 2.71
C PRO A 176 -9.63 -13.44 2.24
N ALA A 177 -8.50 -14.02 2.62
CA ALA A 177 -7.19 -13.49 2.32
C ALA A 177 -6.76 -13.94 0.90
N PRO A 178 -6.38 -13.00 0.03
CA PRO A 178 -6.15 -13.26 -1.38
C PRO A 178 -4.86 -14.07 -1.62
N MET A 179 -3.85 -13.91 -0.75
CA MET A 179 -2.62 -14.69 -0.86
C MET A 179 -2.66 -15.89 0.08
N SER A 180 -2.13 -17.03 -0.38
CA SER A 180 -2.06 -18.27 0.42
C SER A 180 -0.96 -18.21 1.49
N GLU A 181 0.12 -17.48 1.20
CA GLU A 181 1.26 -17.30 2.08
C GLU A 181 1.53 -15.81 2.37
N PRO A 182 2.24 -15.49 3.47
CA PRO A 182 2.71 -14.15 3.73
C PRO A 182 3.63 -13.66 2.60
N MET A 183 3.54 -12.37 2.28
CA MET A 183 4.41 -11.75 1.27
C MET A 183 5.89 -11.98 1.59
N PRO A 184 6.71 -12.36 0.60
CA PRO A 184 8.15 -12.48 0.81
C PRO A 184 8.74 -11.13 1.24
N LEU A 185 9.70 -11.17 2.16
CA LEU A 185 10.37 -9.96 2.61
C LEU A 185 11.18 -9.36 1.47
N THR A 186 10.82 -8.15 1.06
CA THR A 186 11.58 -7.39 0.07
C THR A 186 12.90 -6.90 0.68
N LYS A 187 13.92 -6.64 -0.17
CA LYS A 187 15.22 -6.13 0.29
C LYS A 187 15.03 -4.84 1.13
N PRO A 188 15.76 -4.66 2.24
CA PRO A 188 15.65 -3.45 3.04
C PRO A 188 16.02 -2.21 2.22
N VAL A 189 15.46 -1.06 2.57
CA VAL A 189 15.68 0.21 1.85
C VAL A 189 17.18 0.55 1.79
N THR A 190 17.92 0.22 2.84
CA THR A 190 19.35 0.49 2.97
C THR A 190 20.20 -0.13 1.88
N VAL A 191 19.80 -1.29 1.31
CA VAL A 191 20.56 -1.97 0.26
C VAL A 191 20.03 -1.66 -1.15
N ARG A 192 19.01 -0.80 -1.29
CA ARG A 192 18.48 -0.39 -2.60
C ARG A 192 19.22 0.85 -3.08
N VAL A 193 19.83 0.76 -4.26
CA VAL A 193 20.65 1.85 -4.82
C VAL A 193 19.82 3.09 -5.15
N LEU A 194 18.67 2.91 -5.81
CA LEU A 194 17.89 4.01 -6.39
C LEU A 194 17.42 5.08 -5.37
N PRO A 195 16.87 4.72 -4.18
CA PRO A 195 16.55 5.69 -3.13
C PRO A 195 17.72 6.57 -2.70
N TRP A 196 18.92 6.00 -2.58
CA TRP A 196 20.10 6.73 -2.14
C TRP A 196 20.65 7.63 -3.23
N VAL A 197 20.69 7.16 -4.48
CA VAL A 197 21.08 7.98 -5.62
C VAL A 197 20.18 9.22 -5.71
N ALA A 198 18.86 9.05 -5.68
CA ALA A 198 17.92 10.17 -5.72
C ALA A 198 18.12 11.16 -4.56
N THR A 199 18.30 10.64 -3.34
CA THR A 199 18.51 11.48 -2.14
C THR A 199 19.82 12.27 -2.24
N VAL A 200 20.93 11.62 -2.63
CA VAL A 200 22.24 12.26 -2.78
C VAL A 200 22.21 13.31 -3.89
N SER A 201 21.59 13.01 -5.04
CA SER A 201 21.45 13.98 -6.15
C SER A 201 20.75 15.26 -5.71
N VAL A 202 19.67 15.15 -4.95
CA VAL A 202 18.92 16.31 -4.45
C VAL A 202 19.76 17.12 -3.45
N VAL A 203 20.46 16.46 -2.54
CA VAL A 203 21.36 17.12 -1.58
C VAL A 203 22.47 17.87 -2.31
N LEU A 204 23.09 17.27 -3.33
CA LEU A 204 24.13 17.91 -4.13
C LEU A 204 23.60 19.11 -4.91
N ILE A 205 22.41 19.01 -5.52
CA ILE A 205 21.78 20.13 -6.23
C ILE A 205 21.54 21.30 -5.26
N ILE A 206 20.98 21.02 -4.08
CA ILE A 206 20.74 22.07 -3.06
C ILE A 206 22.05 22.70 -2.62
N ALA A 207 23.09 21.90 -2.34
CA ALA A 207 24.40 22.41 -1.94
C ALA A 207 25.02 23.31 -3.02
N LEU A 208 24.96 22.91 -4.29
CA LEU A 208 25.46 23.71 -5.42
C LEU A 208 24.70 25.03 -5.57
N LEU A 209 23.36 25.01 -5.42
CA LEU A 209 22.53 26.22 -5.47
C LEU A 209 22.88 27.19 -4.33
N VAL A 210 23.10 26.68 -3.12
CA VAL A 210 23.53 27.50 -1.98
C VAL A 210 24.90 28.12 -2.22
N VAL A 211 25.87 27.34 -2.71
CA VAL A 211 27.22 27.85 -3.02
C VAL A 211 27.17 28.91 -4.11
N ALA A 212 26.38 28.70 -5.17
CA ALA A 212 26.20 29.68 -6.23
C ALA A 212 25.55 30.98 -5.72
N ALA A 213 24.53 30.87 -4.85
CA ALA A 213 23.89 32.03 -4.24
C ALA A 213 24.84 32.84 -3.34
N VAL A 214 25.68 32.16 -2.54
CA VAL A 214 26.69 32.83 -1.71
C VAL A 214 27.74 33.54 -2.58
N ARG A 215 28.20 32.91 -3.67
CA ARG A 215 29.15 33.52 -4.60
C ARG A 215 28.58 34.70 -5.38
N ALA A 216 27.27 34.74 -5.61
CA ALA A 216 26.62 35.88 -6.27
C ALA A 216 26.46 37.10 -5.33
N GLN A 217 26.65 36.92 -4.02
CA GLN A 217 26.49 37.98 -3.01
C GLN A 217 27.83 38.60 -2.56
N GLY A 218 28.97 37.99 -2.90
CA GLY A 218 30.31 38.49 -2.57
C GLY A 218 31.08 38.90 -3.82
#